data_AF-A0A2K8SK56-F1
#
_entry.id   AF-A0A2K8SK56-F1
#
_cell.length_a   1.000
_cell.length_b   1.000
_cell.length_c   1.000
_cell.angle_alpha   90.00
_cell.angle_beta   90.00
_cell.angle_gamma   90.00
#
_symmetry.space_group_name_H-M   'P 1'
#
loop_
_entity.id
_entity.type
_entity.pdbx_description
1 polymer ?
#
loop_
_entity_poly.entity_id
_entity_poly.type
_entity_poly.pdbx_seq_one_letter_code
_entity_poly.pdbx_strand_id
1 'polypeptide(L)'
;MLLADRGFEHGAFIRWLPDRRWSWAIRAKSDLNITLSKGQTQAVADLLPPKEEAYLFRDVTVLQDIKCHLATAHLAMAGEAWAVLTDVPPRCRPLRSMVSDLVG
;
A
#
# COMPACT_ATOMS: atom_id res chain seq x y z
N MET A 1 -15.19 -0.85 1.78
CA MET A 1 -13.75 -0.85 1.41
C MET A 1 -13.68 -0.46 -0.04
N LEU A 2 -12.93 0.60 -0.38
CA LEU A 2 -12.77 1.04 -1.77
C LEU A 2 -11.42 0.53 -2.30
N LEU A 3 -11.46 -0.25 -3.38
CA LEU A 3 -10.30 -0.82 -4.05
C LEU A 3 -10.13 -0.12 -5.40
N ALA A 4 -8.97 0.48 -5.63
CA ALA A 4 -8.65 1.14 -6.90
C ALA A 4 -7.38 0.53 -7.51
N ASP A 5 -7.48 0.05 -8.76
CA ASP A 5 -6.36 -0.52 -9.52
C ASP A 5 -5.90 0.45 -10.63
N ARG A 6 -4.58 0.48 -10.85
CA ARG A 6 -3.77 1.17 -11.88
C ARG A 6 -4.37 2.44 -12.52
N GLY A 7 -3.78 3.60 -12.20
CA GLY A 7 -3.86 4.81 -13.04
C GLY A 7 -4.30 6.09 -12.32
N PHE A 8 -4.60 6.02 -11.02
CA PHE A 8 -5.08 7.20 -10.30
C PHE A 8 -3.92 8.12 -9.90
N GLU A 9 -3.57 9.07 -10.77
CA GLU A 9 -2.79 10.28 -10.46
C GLU A 9 -3.55 11.20 -9.48
N HIS A 10 -4.07 10.67 -8.38
CA HIS A 10 -5.01 11.39 -7.55
C HIS A 10 -4.57 11.38 -6.10
N GLY A 11 -3.43 12.03 -5.84
CA GLY A 11 -3.22 12.63 -4.52
C GLY A 11 -4.43 13.47 -4.11
N ALA A 12 -5.13 14.10 -5.06
CA ALA A 12 -6.40 14.78 -4.83
C ALA A 12 -7.53 13.87 -4.31
N PHE A 13 -7.64 12.63 -4.79
CA PHE A 13 -8.65 11.67 -4.32
C PHE A 13 -8.30 11.12 -2.95
N ILE A 14 -7.03 10.78 -2.72
CA ILE A 14 -6.59 10.34 -1.40
C ILE A 14 -6.72 11.47 -0.37
N ARG A 15 -6.53 12.73 -0.77
CA ARG A 15 -6.80 13.91 0.08
C ARG A 15 -8.29 14.18 0.29
N TRP A 16 -9.17 13.63 -0.56
CA TRP A 16 -10.62 13.79 -0.48
C TRP A 16 -11.32 12.66 0.29
N LEU A 17 -10.69 11.49 0.41
CA LEU A 17 -11.20 10.34 1.17
C LEU A 17 -11.34 10.54 2.70
N PRO A 18 -10.49 11.33 3.40
CA PRO A 18 -10.56 11.48 4.86
C PRO A 18 -11.90 12.02 5.34
N ASP A 19 -12.52 12.92 4.56
CA ASP A 19 -13.80 13.54 4.91
C ASP A 19 -14.98 12.55 4.94
N ARG A 20 -14.80 11.34 4.37
CA ARG A 20 -15.87 10.34 4.23
C ARG A 20 -15.71 9.13 5.15
N ARG A 21 -14.61 9.02 5.91
CA ARG A 21 -14.26 7.85 6.76
C ARG A 21 -14.32 6.50 6.03
N TRP A 22 -14.05 6.49 4.72
CA TRP A 22 -14.06 5.25 3.95
C TRP A 22 -12.68 4.61 3.99
N SER A 23 -12.60 3.38 4.49
CA SER A 23 -11.38 2.57 4.40
C SER A 23 -11.03 2.29 2.95
N TRP A 24 -9.76 2.52 2.59
CA TRP A 24 -9.26 2.39 1.24
C TRP A 24 -8.02 1.51 1.15
N ALA A 25 -7.88 0.87 0.00
CA ALA A 25 -6.68 0.16 -0.40
C ALA A 25 -6.36 0.50 -1.85
N ILE A 26 -5.17 1.05 -2.09
CA ILE A 26 -4.77 1.55 -3.40
C ILE A 26 -3.45 0.90 -3.79
N ARG A 27 -3.41 0.28 -4.97
CA ARG A 27 -2.16 -0.29 -5.48
C ARG A 27 -1.14 0.82 -5.74
N ALA A 28 0.02 0.71 -5.11
CA ALA A 28 1.13 1.64 -5.31
C ALA A 28 1.86 1.31 -6.61
N LYS A 29 2.29 2.36 -7.33
CA LYS A 29 3.20 2.21 -8.46
C LYS A 29 4.63 2.01 -7.94
N SER A 30 5.44 1.27 -8.68
CA SER A 30 6.83 0.94 -8.29
C SER A 30 7.74 2.18 -8.21
N ASP A 31 7.45 3.22 -8.98
CA ASP A 31 8.17 4.50 -9.00
C ASP A 31 7.67 5.51 -7.95
N LEU A 32 6.63 5.16 -7.18
CA LEU A 32 6.11 6.03 -6.14
C LEU A 32 7.13 6.13 -5.00
N ASN A 33 7.53 7.36 -4.67
CA ASN A 33 8.37 7.63 -3.50
C ASN A 33 7.54 7.62 -2.22
N ILE A 34 8.01 6.88 -1.24
CA ILE A 34 7.43 6.85 0.11
C ILE A 34 8.48 7.26 1.13
N THR A 35 8.07 8.03 2.13
CA THR A 35 8.88 8.35 3.30
C THR A 35 8.50 7.41 4.43
N LEU A 36 9.44 6.54 4.83
CA LEU A 36 9.28 5.67 5.98
C LEU A 36 9.20 6.47 7.28
N SER A 37 8.71 5.83 8.35
CA SER A 37 8.63 6.41 9.69
C SER A 37 9.96 6.93 10.24
N LYS A 38 11.10 6.42 9.74
CA LYS A 38 12.46 6.88 10.07
C LYS A 38 12.92 8.10 9.26
N GLY A 39 12.05 8.69 8.43
CA GLY A 39 12.36 9.83 7.55
C GLY A 39 13.09 9.47 6.25
N GLN A 40 13.43 8.20 6.03
CA GLN A 40 14.07 7.74 4.79
C GLN A 40 13.05 7.68 3.66
N THR A 41 13.37 8.30 2.53
CA THR A 41 12.53 8.25 1.32
C THR A 41 13.12 7.29 0.31
N GLN A 42 12.30 6.39 -0.23
CA GLN A 42 12.71 5.43 -1.25
C GLN A 42 11.54 5.09 -2.18
N ALA A 43 11.85 4.54 -3.35
CA ALA A 43 10.84 4.08 -4.27
C ALA A 43 10.20 2.79 -3.75
N VAL A 44 8.92 2.57 -4.07
CA VAL A 44 8.23 1.31 -3.75
C VAL A 44 8.97 0.11 -4.35
N ALA A 45 9.60 0.26 -5.51
CA ALA A 45 10.40 -0.78 -6.15
C ALA A 45 11.50 -1.34 -5.23
N ASP A 46 12.14 -0.47 -4.44
CA ASP A 46 13.22 -0.84 -3.51
C ASP A 46 12.72 -1.58 -2.27
N LEU A 47 11.39 -1.56 -2.05
CA LEU A 47 10.70 -2.16 -0.90
C LEU A 47 9.94 -3.43 -1.24
N LEU A 48 10.06 -3.90 -2.48
CA LEU A 48 9.42 -5.13 -2.91
C LEU A 48 10.15 -6.34 -2.30
N PRO A 49 9.42 -7.28 -1.70
CA PRO A 49 10.01 -8.45 -1.07
C PRO A 49 10.49 -9.46 -2.13
N PRO A 50 11.41 -10.36 -1.74
CA PRO A 50 11.75 -11.52 -2.56
C PRO A 50 10.53 -12.46 -2.68
N LYS A 51 10.65 -13.46 -3.57
CA LYS A 51 9.56 -14.42 -3.84
C LYS A 51 9.08 -15.09 -2.55
N GLU A 52 7.76 -15.22 -2.44
CA GLU A 52 7.00 -15.81 -1.33
C GLU A 52 7.03 -15.04 -0.02
N GLU A 53 7.53 -13.80 -0.03
CA GLU A 53 7.56 -12.94 1.14
C GLU A 53 6.59 -11.76 1.03
N ALA A 54 6.30 -11.16 2.18
CA ALA A 54 5.50 -9.97 2.30
C ALA A 54 5.97 -9.10 3.45
N TYR A 55 6.00 -7.79 3.22
CA TYR A 55 6.41 -6.80 4.22
C TYR A 55 5.30 -5.80 4.50
N LEU A 56 5.29 -5.30 5.73
CA LEU A 56 4.38 -4.26 6.17
C LEU A 56 5.18 -3.08 6.73
N PHE A 57 5.07 -1.94 6.07
CA PHE A 57 5.63 -0.67 6.52
C PHE A 57 4.51 0.18 7.11
N ARG A 58 4.60 0.46 8.41
CA ARG A 58 3.62 1.28 9.13
C ARG A 58 4.05 2.74 9.15
N ASP A 59 3.06 3.62 9.24
CA ASP A 59 3.27 5.07 9.43
C ASP A 59 4.17 5.67 8.35
N VAL A 60 3.93 5.27 7.10
CA VAL A 60 4.61 5.83 5.93
C VAL A 60 3.88 7.08 5.46
N THR A 61 4.63 8.01 4.89
CA THR A 61 4.08 9.20 4.26
C THR A 61 4.28 9.09 2.75
N VAL A 62 3.21 9.30 1.99
CA VAL A 62 3.25 9.32 0.52
C VAL A 62 2.78 10.68 0.01
N LEU A 63 3.25 11.07 -1.18
CA LEU A 63 2.91 12.35 -1.80
C LEU A 63 3.10 13.57 -0.88
N GLN A 64 4.09 13.49 0.03
CA GLN A 64 4.51 14.51 1.02
C GLN A 64 3.64 14.65 2.27
N ASP A 65 2.33 14.44 2.19
CA ASP A 65 1.40 14.77 3.28
C ASP A 65 0.49 13.62 3.73
N ILE A 66 0.39 12.55 2.93
CA ILE A 66 -0.57 11.48 3.18
C ILE A 66 0.06 10.40 4.06
N LYS A 67 -0.39 10.32 5.32
CA LYS A 67 0.00 9.24 6.25
C LYS A 67 -0.85 7.99 6.02
N CYS A 68 -0.18 6.86 5.81
CA CYS A 68 -0.83 5.56 5.57
C CYS A 68 0.12 4.41 5.93
N HIS A 69 -0.28 3.19 5.58
CA HIS A 69 0.53 1.98 5.69
C HIS A 69 0.77 1.41 4.29
N LEU A 70 1.97 0.86 4.06
CA LEU A 70 2.31 0.15 2.84
C LEU A 70 2.46 -1.34 3.13
N ALA A 71 1.68 -2.17 2.45
CA ALA A 71 1.87 -3.61 2.39
C ALA A 71 2.49 -3.98 1.04
N THR A 72 3.58 -4.74 1.05
CA THR A 72 4.19 -5.29 -0.16
C THR A 72 4.18 -6.82 -0.08
N ALA A 73 4.01 -7.49 -1.21
CA ALA A 73 3.99 -8.95 -1.27
C ALA A 73 4.42 -9.44 -2.64
N HIS A 74 5.08 -10.60 -2.67
CA HIS A 74 5.55 -11.22 -3.88
C HIS A 74 5.15 -12.69 -3.87
N LEU A 75 3.88 -12.96 -4.21
CA LEU A 75 3.39 -14.33 -4.25
C LEU A 75 3.72 -14.97 -5.60
N ALA A 76 4.27 -16.18 -5.59
CA ALA A 76 4.58 -16.94 -6.80
C ALA A 76 3.37 -17.09 -7.74
N MET A 77 2.16 -17.15 -7.18
CA MET A 77 0.90 -17.25 -7.92
C MET A 77 0.50 -15.97 -8.68
N ALA A 78 1.02 -14.81 -8.28
CA ALA A 78 0.64 -13.52 -8.87
C ALA A 78 1.57 -13.10 -10.03
N GLY A 79 2.67 -13.82 -10.25
CA GLY A 79 3.64 -13.56 -11.33
C GLY A 79 4.53 -12.33 -11.11
N GLU A 80 4.04 -11.28 -10.46
CA GLU A 80 4.77 -10.05 -10.13
C GLU A 80 4.61 -9.66 -8.66
N ALA A 81 5.61 -8.97 -8.11
CA ALA A 81 5.50 -8.34 -6.80
C ALA A 81 4.53 -7.16 -6.86
N TRP A 82 3.77 -6.99 -5.79
CA TRP A 82 2.74 -5.96 -5.69
C TRP A 82 2.85 -5.20 -4.37
N ALA A 83 2.33 -3.99 -4.39
CA ALA A 83 2.42 -3.03 -3.30
C ALA A 83 1.08 -2.30 -3.17
N VAL A 84 0.57 -2.17 -1.95
CA VAL A 84 -0.73 -1.59 -1.65
C VAL A 84 -0.61 -0.64 -0.46
N LEU A 85 -1.10 0.58 -0.65
CA LEU A 85 -1.27 1.58 0.40
C LEU A 85 -2.64 1.46 1.03
N THR A 86 -2.74 1.64 2.35
CA THR A 86 -4.01 1.63 3.08
C THR A 86 -3.99 2.57 4.28
N ASP A 87 -5.13 3.20 4.57
CA ASP A 87 -5.33 4.03 5.77
C ASP A 87 -5.70 3.22 7.02
N VAL A 88 -6.06 1.95 6.84
CA VAL A 88 -6.41 1.08 7.95
C VAL A 88 -5.13 0.45 8.48
N PRO A 89 -4.77 0.64 9.77
CA PRO A 89 -3.71 -0.16 10.36
C PRO A 89 -4.16 -1.61 10.28
N PRO A 90 -3.40 -2.49 9.59
CA PRO A 90 -3.82 -3.88 9.45
C PRO A 90 -3.90 -4.46 10.86
N ARG A 91 -5.12 -4.65 11.34
CA ARG A 91 -5.38 -5.38 12.59
C ARG A 91 -4.81 -6.76 12.34
N CYS A 92 -3.80 -7.16 13.13
CA CYS A 92 -3.10 -8.43 13.00
C CYS A 92 -4.07 -9.57 12.63
N ARG A 93 -4.11 -9.90 11.34
CA ARG A 93 -4.73 -11.09 10.76
C ARG A 93 -3.65 -11.79 9.94
N PRO A 94 -3.69 -13.13 9.84
CA PRO A 94 -2.73 -13.85 9.03
C PRO A 94 -2.78 -13.35 7.58
N LEU A 95 -1.59 -13.14 7.01
CA LEU A 95 -1.30 -12.54 5.70
C LEU A 95 -2.24 -13.03 4.59
N ARG A 96 -2.63 -14.31 4.64
CA ARG A 96 -3.53 -14.99 3.71
C ARG A 96 -4.93 -14.35 3.59
N SER A 97 -5.46 -13.78 4.68
CA SER A 97 -6.77 -13.11 4.68
C SER A 97 -6.68 -11.72 4.04
N MET A 98 -5.62 -10.95 4.32
CA MET A 98 -5.45 -9.62 3.73
C MET A 98 -5.31 -9.67 2.21
N VAL A 99 -4.58 -10.66 1.68
CA VAL A 99 -4.47 -10.85 0.23
C VAL A 99 -5.81 -11.25 -0.39
N SER A 100 -6.58 -12.09 0.30
CA SER A 100 -7.89 -12.53 -0.20
C SER A 100 -8.92 -11.39 -0.23
N ASP A 101 -8.86 -10.47 0.74
CA ASP A 101 -9.75 -9.29 0.79
C ASP A 101 -9.34 -8.19 -0.21
N LEU A 102 -8.05 -8.13 -0.58
CA LEU A 102 -7.51 -7.15 -1.54
C LEU A 102 -7.65 -7.58 -3.02
N VAL A 103 -7.81 -8.88 -3.27
CA VAL A 103 -7.90 -9.47 -4.62
C VAL A 103 -9.31 -10.03 -4.91
N GLY A 104 -10.23 -9.93 -3.94
CA GLY A 104 -11.64 -10.31 -4.08
C GLY A 104 -12.48 -9.26 -4.82
#